data_AF-A0A9P8YJL2-F1
#
_entry.id   AF-A0A9P8YJL2-F1
#
_cell.length_a   1.000
_cell.length_b   1.000
_cell.length_c   1.000
_cell.angle_alpha   90.00
_cell.angle_beta   90.00
_cell.angle_gamma   90.00
#
_symmetry.space_group_name_H-M   'P 1'
#
loop_
_entity.id
_entity.type
_entity.pdbx_description
1 polymer ?
#
loop_
_entity_poly.entity_id
_entity_poly.type
_entity_poly.pdbx_seq_one_letter_code
_entity_poly.pdbx_strand_id
1 'polypeptide(L)'
;MAPTGLATLITALHFRPLQVRPMLFVPILIFSSYANLQSFKIDSAGITAAASGTYALLALRRKQPGSSLFGTTLTVRGGVRAAAIGLAVMNTLAGAWVYATGDREAEKRERKEHPRWTEDK
;
A
#
# COMPACT_ATOMS: atom_id res chain seq x y z
N MET A 1 6.78 -5.25 3.76
CA MET A 1 6.17 -4.23 2.87
C MET A 1 5.83 -3.01 3.70
N ALA A 2 5.76 -1.81 3.10
CA ALA A 2 5.44 -0.58 3.82
C ALA A 2 4.08 -0.01 3.39
N PRO A 3 2.95 -0.73 3.59
CA PRO A 3 1.63 -0.24 3.20
C PRO A 3 1.24 1.03 3.96
N THR A 4 1.67 1.16 5.22
CA THR A 4 1.45 2.34 6.06
C THR A 4 2.15 3.58 5.50
N GLY A 5 3.39 3.44 5.00
CA GLY A 5 4.09 4.56 4.36
C GLY A 5 3.35 5.10 3.14
N LEU A 6 2.79 4.20 2.33
CA LEU A 6 1.93 4.56 1.21
C LEU A 6 0.65 5.30 1.68
N ALA A 7 -0.01 4.77 2.71
CA ALA A 7 -1.21 5.38 3.29
C ALA A 7 -0.95 6.81 3.80
N THR A 8 0.20 7.05 4.43
CA THR A 8 0.62 8.38 4.88
C THR A 8 0.81 9.35 3.71
N LEU A 9 1.48 8.91 2.64
CA LEU A 9 1.68 9.73 1.44
C LEU A 9 0.37 10.04 0.71
N ILE A 10 -0.54 9.06 0.60
CA ILE A 10 -1.88 9.30 0.04
C ILE A 10 -2.63 10.34 0.86
N THR A 11 -2.60 10.20 2.18
CA THR A 11 -3.24 11.14 3.11
C THR A 11 -2.67 12.55 2.91
N ALA A 12 -1.34 12.69 2.90
CA ALA A 12 -0.68 13.99 2.70
C ALA A 12 -1.06 14.66 1.37
N LEU A 13 -1.23 13.88 0.29
CA LEU A 13 -1.55 14.40 -1.04
C LEU A 13 -3.03 14.78 -1.23
N HIS A 14 -3.93 14.08 -0.54
CA HIS A 14 -5.35 14.04 -0.88
C HIS A 14 -6.28 14.45 0.27
N PHE A 15 -5.76 14.79 1.44
CA PHE A 15 -6.57 15.29 2.55
C PHE A 15 -7.03 16.73 2.34
N ARG A 16 -6.23 17.54 1.61
CA ARG A 16 -6.53 18.97 1.40
C ARG A 16 -6.31 19.41 -0.07
N PRO A 17 -7.37 19.73 -0.82
CA PRO A 17 -8.79 19.44 -0.53
C PRO A 17 -9.05 17.93 -0.49
N LEU A 18 -10.08 17.49 0.26
CA LEU A 18 -10.38 16.08 0.46
C LEU A 18 -10.80 15.42 -0.86
N GLN A 19 -9.98 14.51 -1.37
CA GLN A 19 -10.29 13.71 -2.55
C GLN A 19 -10.67 12.29 -2.11
N VAL A 20 -11.97 12.00 -2.11
CA VAL A 20 -12.51 10.73 -1.59
C VAL A 20 -11.94 9.51 -2.33
N ARG A 21 -11.84 9.56 -3.67
CA ARG A 21 -11.39 8.42 -4.50
C ARG A 21 -10.04 7.83 -4.06
N PRO A 22 -8.93 8.60 -3.99
CA PRO A 22 -7.65 8.08 -3.49
C PRO A 22 -7.67 7.80 -1.99
N MET A 23 -8.49 8.50 -1.19
CA MET A 23 -8.60 8.26 0.25
C MET A 23 -9.17 6.89 0.62
N LEU A 24 -9.95 6.25 -0.27
CA LEU A 24 -10.45 4.89 -0.04
C LEU A 24 -9.34 3.84 0.12
N PHE A 25 -8.15 4.07 -0.44
CA PHE A 25 -7.02 3.15 -0.31
C PHE A 25 -6.37 3.19 1.09
N VAL A 26 -6.50 4.30 1.82
CA VAL A 26 -5.88 4.49 3.15
C VAL A 26 -6.34 3.44 4.17
N PRO A 27 -7.65 3.24 4.42
CA PRO A 27 -8.09 2.23 5.39
C PRO A 27 -7.70 0.81 4.97
N ILE A 28 -7.70 0.50 3.66
CA ILE A 28 -7.30 -0.80 3.12
C ILE A 28 -5.82 -1.07 3.42
N LEU A 29 -4.95 -0.08 3.20
CA LEU A 29 -3.51 -0.19 3.44
C LEU A 29 -3.18 -0.29 4.94
N ILE A 30 -3.90 0.45 5.79
CA ILE A 30 -3.76 0.35 7.25
C ILE A 30 -4.20 -1.05 7.72
N PHE A 31 -5.35 -1.54 7.24
CA PHE A 31 -5.82 -2.89 7.54
C PHE A 31 -4.80 -3.95 7.10
N SER A 32 -4.22 -3.80 5.91
CA SER A 32 -3.19 -4.71 5.43
C SER A 32 -1.94 -4.69 6.31
N SER A 33 -1.55 -3.54 6.85
CA SER A 33 -0.45 -3.46 7.83
C SER A 33 -0.79 -4.24 9.10
N TYR A 34 -2.02 -4.09 9.59
CA TYR A 34 -2.47 -4.79 10.80
C TYR A 34 -2.54 -6.31 10.58
N ALA A 35 -3.05 -6.77 9.44
CA ALA A 35 -3.07 -8.19 9.09
C ALA A 35 -1.64 -8.79 9.01
N ASN A 36 -0.67 -8.01 8.50
CA ASN A 36 0.73 -8.43 8.49
C ASN A 36 1.29 -8.62 9.92
N LEU A 37 0.93 -7.70 10.83
CA LEU A 37 1.24 -7.81 12.27
C LEU A 37 0.49 -8.93 12.99
N GLN A 38 -0.54 -9.52 12.38
CA GLN A 38 -1.23 -10.71 12.87
C GLN A 38 -0.73 -12.02 12.25
N SER A 39 0.41 -12.00 11.58
CA SER A 39 1.02 -13.18 10.92
C SER A 39 0.24 -13.70 9.71
N PHE A 40 -0.60 -12.86 9.10
CA PHE A 40 -1.18 -13.10 7.77
C PHE A 40 -0.31 -12.41 6.73
N LYS A 41 0.93 -12.87 6.56
CA LYS A 41 1.95 -12.23 5.71
C LYS A 41 1.60 -12.36 4.23
N ILE A 42 1.14 -13.53 3.78
CA ILE A 42 0.80 -13.81 2.39
C ILE A 42 -0.48 -13.07 1.98
N ASP A 43 -1.53 -13.16 2.78
CA ASP A 43 -2.81 -12.49 2.47
C ASP A 43 -2.68 -10.97 2.54
N SER A 44 -1.95 -10.44 3.54
CA SER A 44 -1.64 -9.01 3.60
C SER A 44 -0.77 -8.54 2.43
N ALA A 45 0.17 -9.36 1.95
CA ALA A 45 0.95 -9.05 0.74
C ALA A 45 0.06 -8.95 -0.50
N GLY A 46 -0.92 -9.86 -0.65
CA GLY A 46 -1.91 -9.82 -1.72
C GLY A 46 -2.79 -8.56 -1.68
N ILE A 47 -3.33 -8.22 -0.51
CA ILE A 47 -4.14 -7.01 -0.32
C ILE A 47 -3.31 -5.75 -0.61
N THR A 48 -2.08 -5.68 -0.08
CA THR A 48 -1.16 -4.58 -0.34
C THR A 48 -0.86 -4.44 -1.84
N ALA A 49 -0.61 -5.55 -2.55
CA ALA A 49 -0.37 -5.52 -3.99
C ALA A 49 -1.57 -4.99 -4.76
N ALA A 50 -2.77 -5.50 -4.46
CA ALA A 50 -3.99 -5.09 -5.15
C ALA A 50 -4.29 -3.59 -4.94
N ALA A 51 -4.25 -3.12 -3.69
CA ALA A 51 -4.52 -1.72 -3.37
C ALA A 51 -3.44 -0.77 -3.92
N SER A 52 -2.16 -1.10 -3.71
CA SER A 52 -1.04 -0.28 -4.20
C SER A 52 -0.99 -0.26 -5.73
N GLY A 53 -1.24 -1.38 -6.38
CA GLY A 53 -1.24 -1.50 -7.84
C GLY A 53 -2.37 -0.71 -8.46
N THR A 54 -3.57 -0.81 -7.89
CA THR A 54 -4.73 -0.02 -8.32
C THR A 54 -4.46 1.48 -8.16
N TYR A 55 -3.89 1.90 -7.03
CA TYR A 55 -3.51 3.29 -6.82
C TYR A 55 -2.48 3.75 -7.85
N ALA A 56 -1.43 2.96 -8.12
CA ALA A 56 -0.40 3.28 -9.10
C ALA A 56 -1.00 3.45 -10.51
N LEU A 57 -1.85 2.51 -10.95
CA LEU A 57 -2.53 2.58 -12.25
C LEU A 57 -3.39 3.84 -12.38
N LEU A 58 -4.18 4.16 -11.36
CA LEU A 58 -5.03 5.36 -11.36
C LEU A 58 -4.20 6.65 -11.32
N ALA A 59 -3.12 6.67 -10.54
CA ALA A 59 -2.25 7.83 -10.39
C ALA A 59 -1.45 8.12 -11.67
N LEU A 60 -1.03 7.08 -12.40
CA LEU A 60 -0.37 7.17 -13.71
C LEU A 60 -1.33 7.60 -14.82
N ARG A 61 -2.59 7.13 -14.79
CA ARG A 61 -3.61 7.50 -15.78
C ARG A 61 -4.09 8.96 -15.68
N ARG A 62 -3.83 9.62 -14.55
CA ARG A 62 -4.37 10.95 -14.25
C ARG A 62 -3.66 12.04 -15.07
N LYS A 63 -4.29 12.48 -16.17
CA LYS A 63 -3.89 13.69 -16.93
C LYS A 63 -4.11 14.94 -16.06
N GLN A 64 -3.05 15.72 -15.79
CA GLN A 64 -3.19 16.98 -15.06
C GLN A 64 -3.44 18.13 -16.05
N PRO A 65 -4.53 18.91 -15.91
CA PRO A 65 -4.71 20.12 -16.69
C PRO A 65 -3.59 21.12 -16.33
N GLY A 66 -2.79 21.54 -17.33
CA GLY A 66 -1.66 22.46 -17.15
C GLY A 66 -0.28 21.83 -16.90
N SER A 67 -0.12 20.51 -17.09
CA SER A 67 1.18 19.85 -16.87
C SER A 67 2.18 20.16 -17.99
N SER A 68 2.94 21.24 -17.85
CA SER A 68 4.30 21.22 -18.41
C SER A 68 5.12 20.25 -17.54
N LEU A 69 5.84 19.32 -18.17
CA LEU A 69 6.65 18.30 -17.50
C LEU A 69 7.65 18.86 -16.49
N PHE A 70 8.01 20.16 -16.62
CA PHE A 70 8.98 20.86 -15.78
C PHE A 70 8.36 21.72 -14.68
N GLY A 71 7.12 22.22 -14.84
CA GLY A 71 6.48 23.14 -13.89
C GLY A 71 5.82 22.48 -12.68
N THR A 72 5.33 21.24 -12.82
CA THR A 72 4.60 20.54 -11.74
C THR A 72 5.42 19.48 -11.01
N THR A 73 6.47 18.94 -11.62
CA THR A 73 7.27 17.81 -11.10
C THR A 73 8.36 18.25 -10.11
N LEU A 74 8.93 19.45 -10.29
CA LEU A 74 9.93 20.04 -9.38
C LEU A 74 9.33 20.71 -8.13
N THR A 75 8.01 20.62 -7.94
CA THR A 75 7.37 21.10 -6.71
C THR A 75 7.44 20.05 -5.61
N VAL A 76 7.40 20.47 -4.34
CA VAL A 76 7.31 19.55 -3.19
C VAL A 76 6.16 18.56 -3.36
N ARG A 77 5.00 19.03 -3.87
CA ARG A 77 3.84 18.19 -4.15
C ARG A 77 4.08 17.18 -5.28
N GLY A 78 4.83 17.58 -6.31
CA GLY A 78 5.29 16.70 -7.39
C GLY A 78 6.21 15.60 -6.88
N GLY A 79 7.18 15.93 -6.03
CA GLY A 79 8.07 14.97 -5.37
C GLY A 79 7.32 13.96 -4.50
N VAL A 80 6.40 14.43 -3.64
CA VAL A 80 5.57 13.54 -2.80
C VAL A 80 4.69 12.61 -3.66
N ARG A 81 4.16 13.10 -4.79
CA ARG A 81 3.40 12.27 -5.73
C ARG A 81 4.28 11.23 -6.41
N ALA A 82 5.47 11.61 -6.87
CA ALA A 82 6.41 10.68 -7.49
C ALA A 82 6.82 9.59 -6.49
N ALA A 83 7.13 9.96 -5.25
CA ALA A 83 7.41 9.03 -4.16
C ALA A 83 6.22 8.10 -3.89
N ALA A 84 5.00 8.62 -3.83
CA ALA A 84 3.79 7.81 -3.62
C ALA A 84 3.57 6.79 -4.74
N ILE A 85 3.78 7.19 -6.00
CA ILE A 85 3.66 6.28 -7.16
C ILE A 85 4.78 5.23 -7.13
N GLY A 86 6.03 5.64 -6.91
CA GLY A 86 7.16 4.72 -6.86
C GLY A 86 7.00 3.68 -5.74
N LEU A 87 6.60 4.12 -4.54
CA LEU A 87 6.35 3.24 -3.41
C LEU A 87 5.16 2.32 -3.67
N ALA A 88 4.12 2.80 -4.36
CA ALA A 88 2.99 1.96 -4.76
C ALA A 88 3.40 0.87 -5.76
N VAL A 89 4.22 1.19 -6.76
CA VAL A 89 4.76 0.20 -7.71
C VAL A 89 5.62 -0.83 -6.98
N MET A 90 6.53 -0.39 -6.10
CA MET A 90 7.37 -1.29 -5.32
C MET A 90 6.57 -2.22 -4.40
N ASN A 91 5.57 -1.69 -3.69
CA ASN A 91 4.66 -2.50 -2.87
C ASN A 91 3.86 -3.49 -3.73
N THR A 92 3.51 -3.12 -4.97
CA THR A 92 2.80 -4.01 -5.90
C THR A 92 3.67 -5.18 -6.32
N LEU A 93 4.91 -4.91 -6.76
CA LEU A 93 5.84 -5.94 -7.22
C LEU A 93 6.24 -6.87 -6.06
N ALA A 94 6.60 -6.31 -4.91
CA ALA A 94 6.93 -7.10 -3.72
C ALA A 94 5.72 -7.91 -3.23
N GLY A 95 4.55 -7.27 -3.17
CA GLY A 95 3.27 -7.88 -2.79
C GLY A 95 2.91 -9.06 -3.66
N ALA A 96 2.95 -8.85 -4.98
CA ALA A 96 2.69 -9.88 -5.97
C ALA A 96 3.70 -11.02 -5.88
N TRP A 97 4.98 -10.72 -5.67
CA TRP A 97 6.02 -11.74 -5.48
C TRP A 97 5.73 -12.62 -4.28
N VAL A 98 5.54 -12.04 -3.10
CA VAL A 98 5.25 -12.80 -1.86
C VAL A 98 3.94 -13.56 -1.99
N TYR A 99 2.91 -13.00 -2.63
CA TYR A 99 1.65 -13.69 -2.84
C TYR A 99 1.79 -14.90 -3.79
N ALA A 100 2.63 -14.79 -4.82
CA ALA A 100 2.86 -15.84 -5.80
C ALA A 100 3.78 -16.97 -5.28
N THR A 101 4.81 -16.62 -4.50
CA THR A 101 5.84 -17.59 -4.04
C THR A 101 5.66 -18.04 -2.58
N GLY A 102 4.66 -17.52 -1.87
CA GLY A 102 4.47 -17.77 -0.44
C GLY A 102 3.92 -19.16 -0.13
N ASP A 103 4.51 -19.83 0.87
CA ASP A 103 4.01 -21.11 1.40
C ASP A 103 2.95 -20.88 2.48
N ARG A 104 1.69 -21.15 2.13
CA ARG A 104 0.53 -20.98 3.02
C ARG A 104 0.50 -22.01 4.15
N GLU A 105 1.07 -23.20 3.97
CA GLU A 105 1.08 -24.24 5.00
C GLU A 105 2.14 -23.95 6.06
N ALA A 106 3.31 -23.48 5.65
CA ALA A 106 4.33 -22.99 6.58
C ALA A 106 3.82 -21.81 7.42
N GLU A 107 3.10 -20.85 6.82
CA GLU A 107 2.53 -19.71 7.55
C GLU A 107 1.43 -20.14 8.54
N LYS A 108 0.57 -21.09 8.16
CA LYS A 108 -0.43 -21.67 9.08
C LYS A 108 0.23 -22.35 10.28
N ARG A 109 1.34 -23.06 10.07
CA ARG A 109 2.12 -23.70 11.13
C ARG A 109 2.74 -22.65 12.06
N GLU A 110 3.38 -21.62 11.51
CA GLU A 110 3.95 -20.51 12.30
C GLU A 110 2.91 -19.86 13.21
N ARG A 111 1.67 -19.65 12.72
CA ARG A 111 0.57 -19.10 13.54
C ARG A 111 0.13 -20.01 14.68
N LYS A 112 0.21 -21.33 14.49
CA LYS A 112 -0.15 -22.32 15.54
C LYS A 112 0.95 -22.44 16.59
N GLU A 113 2.21 -22.42 16.16
CA GLU A 113 3.38 -22.56 17.03
C GLU A 113 3.67 -21.29 17.83
N HIS A 114 3.37 -20.12 17.25
CA HIS A 114 3.57 -18.81 17.87
C HIS A 114 2.28 -17.98 17.85
N PRO A 115 1.26 -18.33 18.65
CA PRO A 115 0.05 -17.54 18.77
C PRO A 115 0.40 -16.17 19.34
N ARG A 116 0.12 -15.10 18.58
CA ARG A 116 0.36 -13.71 19.00
C ARG A 116 -0.61 -13.23 20.08
N TRP A 117 -1.76 -13.89 20.19
CA TRP A 117 -2.77 -13.65 21.21
C TRP A 117 -2.94 -14.96 21.97
N THR A 118 -2.39 -15.02 23.18
CA THR A 118 -2.70 -16.10 24.12
C THR A 118 -4.12 -15.89 24.61
N GLU A 119 -4.99 -16.87 24.38
CA GLU A 119 -6.19 -17.02 25.19
C GLU A 119 -5.70 -17.47 26.57
N ASP A 120 -5.36 -16.51 27.43
CA ASP A 120 -5.25 -16.79 28.87
C ASP A 120 -6.65 -17.23 29.31
N LYS A 121 -6.82 -18.55 29.47
CA LYS A 121 -8.00 -19.16 30.06
C LYS A 121 -7.89 -19.13 31.57
#